data_AF-A0A2M7CRJ5-F1
#
_entry.id   AF-A0A2M7CRJ5-F1
#
_cell.length_a   1.000
_cell.length_b   1.000
_cell.length_c   1.000
_cell.angle_alpha   90.00
_cell.angle_beta   90.00
_cell.angle_gamma   90.00
#
_symmetry.space_group_name_H-M   'P 1'
#
loop_
_entity.id
_entity.type
_entity.pdbx_description
1 polymer ?
#
loop_
_entity_poly.entity_id
_entity_poly.type
_entity_poly.pdbx_seq_one_letter_code
_entity_poly.pdbx_strand_id
1 'polypeptide(L)'
;MTLPSPIECDVIAAFRAQSAGALLVDIREHPERRSGYAAGSVHVPLSAGIGELPLPDRGVPLLLICASGMRSLSAAQALRQQGFEQVCSVAGGHHAWQAAQLPMQIDAATEPAATERYSRHWRLPEVGVAGQRQLLQARMLLVGAGGLGSPIALYLAAAGVGHLRIVDDDRIERSNLQRQIIHRDADVGLSKVVSAA
;
A
#
# COMPACT_ATOMS: atom_id res chain seq x y z
N MET A 1 22.50 35.29 8.43
CA MET A 1 21.45 34.69 9.28
C MET A 1 20.24 34.47 8.39
N THR A 2 20.05 33.26 7.88
CA THR A 2 18.91 32.90 7.01
C THR A 2 17.63 32.92 7.84
N LEU A 3 16.61 33.64 7.38
CA LEU A 3 15.31 33.69 8.06
C LEU A 3 14.72 32.27 8.15
N PRO A 4 14.12 31.88 9.27
CA PRO A 4 13.48 30.57 9.38
C PRO A 4 12.36 30.48 8.35
N SER A 5 12.32 29.37 7.61
CA SER A 5 11.23 29.09 6.65
C SER A 5 9.86 29.21 7.34
N PRO A 6 8.82 29.67 6.62
CA PRO A 6 7.48 29.76 7.18
C PRO A 6 7.03 28.38 7.70
N ILE A 7 6.28 28.37 8.82
CA ILE A 7 5.79 27.12 9.41
C ILE A 7 4.66 26.49 8.60
N GLU A 8 3.98 27.29 7.78
CA GLU A 8 2.98 26.83 6.82
C GLU A 8 3.47 27.11 5.40
N CYS A 9 3.16 26.19 4.50
CA CYS A 9 3.44 26.27 3.07
C CYS A 9 2.19 25.83 2.31
N ASP A 10 1.94 26.47 1.17
CA ASP A 10 0.86 26.04 0.28
C ASP A 10 1.19 24.67 -0.35
N VAL A 11 0.17 24.02 -0.89
CA VAL A 11 0.28 22.67 -1.46
C VAL A 11 1.21 22.59 -2.67
N ILE A 12 1.36 23.66 -3.46
CA ILE A 12 2.25 23.68 -4.62
C ILE A 12 3.71 23.81 -4.16
N ALA A 13 3.98 24.68 -3.19
CA ALA A 13 5.28 24.81 -2.57
C ALA A 13 5.71 23.51 -1.89
N ALA A 14 4.78 22.86 -1.16
CA ALA A 14 5.02 21.56 -0.55
C ALA A 14 5.36 20.48 -1.59
N PHE A 15 4.62 20.40 -2.69
CA PHE A 15 4.89 19.45 -3.77
C PHE A 15 6.25 19.68 -4.45
N ARG A 16 6.63 20.94 -4.68
CA ARG A 16 7.96 21.29 -5.21
C ARG A 16 9.07 20.89 -4.24
N ALA A 17 8.90 21.17 -2.95
CA ALA A 17 9.86 20.80 -1.92
C ALA A 17 10.00 19.27 -1.82
N GLN A 18 8.90 18.52 -1.89
CA GLN A 18 8.91 17.06 -1.93
C GLN A 18 9.70 16.54 -3.13
N SER A 19 9.45 17.12 -4.31
CA SER A 19 10.17 16.76 -5.55
C SER A 19 11.66 17.08 -5.50
N ALA A 20 12.06 18.04 -4.66
CA ALA A 20 13.45 18.42 -4.40
C ALA A 20 14.09 17.62 -3.25
N GLY A 21 13.40 16.63 -2.68
CA GLY A 21 13.93 15.73 -1.66
C GLY A 21 13.46 15.99 -0.22
N ALA A 22 12.51 16.90 0.00
CA ALA A 22 11.87 17.03 1.32
C ALA A 22 11.02 15.81 1.65
N LEU A 23 11.05 15.37 2.92
CA LEU A 23 10.26 14.24 3.38
C LEU A 23 8.83 14.68 3.70
N LEU A 24 7.86 14.15 2.94
CA LEU A 24 6.44 14.34 3.22
C LEU A 24 5.93 13.25 4.17
N VAL A 25 5.41 13.65 5.32
CA VAL A 25 4.85 12.78 6.35
C VAL A 25 3.35 13.06 6.48
N ASP A 26 2.53 12.07 6.17
CA ASP A 26 1.09 12.11 6.39
C ASP A 26 0.79 11.57 7.79
N ILE A 27 0.22 12.44 8.62
CA ILE A 27 -0.09 12.18 10.04
C ILE A 27 -1.56 11.84 10.28
N ARG A 28 -2.34 11.59 9.23
CA ARG A 28 -3.72 11.12 9.37
C ARG A 28 -3.75 9.70 9.93
N GLU A 29 -4.87 9.31 10.53
CA GLU A 29 -5.05 7.95 11.02
C GLU A 29 -5.19 6.96 9.86
N HIS A 30 -4.87 5.68 10.10
CA HIS A 30 -4.95 4.61 9.09
C HIS A 30 -6.25 4.60 8.27
N PRO A 31 -7.45 4.74 8.87
CA PRO A 31 -8.70 4.74 8.11
C PRO A 31 -8.82 5.91 7.12
N GLU A 32 -8.33 7.10 7.48
CA GLU A 32 -8.40 8.30 6.63
C GLU A 32 -7.53 8.13 5.38
N ARG A 33 -6.41 7.41 5.50
CA ARG A 33 -5.44 7.18 4.43
C ARG A 33 -5.91 6.17 3.38
N ARG A 34 -6.85 5.28 3.74
CA ARG A 34 -7.39 4.26 2.83
C ARG A 34 -8.03 4.84 1.58
N SER A 35 -8.66 6.02 1.69
CA SER A 35 -9.29 6.72 0.58
C SER A 35 -8.32 7.46 -0.34
N GLY A 36 -7.01 7.28 -0.13
CA GLY A 36 -5.94 7.92 -0.87
C GLY A 36 -5.07 8.82 0.01
N TYR A 37 -3.85 9.04 -0.43
CA TYR A 37 -2.85 9.89 0.21
C TYR A 37 -1.90 10.51 -0.81
N ALA A 38 -1.20 11.58 -0.41
CA ALA A 38 -0.22 12.24 -1.26
C ALA A 38 0.88 11.24 -1.68
N ALA A 39 1.12 11.11 -2.99
CA ALA A 39 2.05 10.12 -3.52
C ALA A 39 3.45 10.29 -2.91
N GLY A 40 4.10 9.19 -2.52
CA GLY A 40 5.43 9.22 -1.92
C GLY A 40 5.50 9.77 -0.49
N SER A 41 4.36 10.04 0.17
CA SER A 41 4.34 10.38 1.59
C SER A 41 4.60 9.16 2.48
N VAL A 42 5.36 9.34 3.55
CA VAL A 42 5.51 8.35 4.63
C VAL A 42 4.30 8.42 5.56
N HIS A 43 3.86 7.28 6.10
CA HIS A 43 2.75 7.24 7.06
C HIS A 43 3.28 7.19 8.47
N VAL A 44 2.90 8.17 9.30
CA VAL A 44 2.99 8.00 10.74
C VAL A 44 1.78 8.62 11.43
N PRO A 45 0.82 7.82 11.93
CA PRO A 45 -0.41 8.35 12.50
C PRO A 45 -0.13 9.21 13.73
N LEU A 46 -0.94 10.26 13.93
CA LEU A 46 -0.81 11.15 15.07
C LEU A 46 -0.86 10.40 16.41
N SER A 47 -1.67 9.35 16.49
CA SER A 47 -1.77 8.45 17.65
C SER A 47 -0.45 7.77 18.06
N ALA A 48 0.51 7.60 17.14
CA ALA A 48 1.82 7.04 17.44
C ALA A 48 2.77 8.04 18.11
N GLY A 49 2.40 9.33 18.20
CA GLY A 49 3.21 10.36 18.80
C GLY A 49 4.28 10.93 17.86
N ILE A 50 4.20 12.24 17.61
CA ILE A 50 5.13 12.95 16.72
C ILE A 50 6.58 12.92 17.22
N GLY A 51 6.80 12.78 18.53
CA GLY A 51 8.15 12.68 19.11
C GLY A 51 8.82 11.32 18.93
N GLU A 52 8.06 10.28 18.56
CA GLU A 52 8.54 8.91 18.35
C GLU A 52 8.69 8.56 16.86
N LEU A 53 8.47 9.56 16.00
CA LEU A 53 8.68 9.45 14.57
C LEU A 53 10.13 8.98 14.30
N PRO A 54 10.36 8.04 13.37
CA PRO A 54 11.68 7.81 12.80
C PRO A 54 12.03 9.02 11.91
N LEU A 55 12.34 10.14 12.55
CA LEU A 55 12.62 11.39 11.88
C LEU A 55 13.98 11.28 11.20
N PRO A 56 14.11 11.80 9.97
CA PRO A 56 15.40 11.90 9.33
C PRO A 56 16.30 12.84 10.14
N ASP A 57 17.59 12.83 9.81
CA ASP A 57 18.55 13.79 10.38
C ASP A 57 17.99 15.21 10.30
N ARG A 58 18.29 16.03 11.32
CA ARG A 58 17.71 17.38 11.51
C ARG A 58 17.94 18.36 10.33
N GLY A 59 18.79 18.00 9.38
CA GLY A 59 19.04 18.75 8.15
C GLY A 59 18.07 18.45 7.00
N VAL A 60 17.27 17.38 7.07
CA VAL A 60 16.30 17.03 6.02
C VAL A 60 15.02 17.84 6.20
N PRO A 61 14.56 18.59 5.19
CA PRO A 61 13.30 19.33 5.28
C PRO A 61 12.10 18.38 5.44
N LEU A 62 11.23 18.68 6.41
CA LEU A 62 10.04 17.91 6.75
C LEU A 62 8.78 18.66 6.34
N LEU A 63 7.89 17.97 5.64
CA LEU A 63 6.56 18.44 5.28
C LEU A 63 5.54 17.57 6.03
N LEU A 64 4.67 18.18 6.83
CA LEU A 64 3.61 17.48 7.56
C LEU A 64 2.26 17.74 6.90
N ILE A 65 1.49 16.69 6.66
CA ILE A 65 0.14 16.79 6.08
C ILE A 65 -0.85 16.01 6.95
N CYS A 66 -1.97 16.63 7.32
CA CYS A 66 -3.12 15.95 7.92
C CYS A 66 -4.36 16.08 7.01
N ALA A 67 -5.58 15.87 7.51
CA ALA A 67 -6.79 16.06 6.72
C ALA A 67 -6.96 17.51 6.19
N SER A 68 -6.87 18.50 7.08
CA SER A 68 -7.22 19.91 6.79
C SER A 68 -6.14 20.94 7.12
N GLY A 69 -5.00 20.53 7.68
CA GLY A 69 -3.89 21.40 8.07
C GLY A 69 -3.77 21.69 9.58
N MET A 70 -4.86 21.55 10.36
CA MET A 70 -4.84 21.91 11.78
C MET A 70 -3.92 21.02 12.64
N ARG A 71 -4.06 19.69 12.50
CA ARG A 71 -3.22 18.73 13.23
C ARG A 71 -1.74 18.83 12.82
N SER A 72 -1.46 19.02 11.54
CA SER A 72 -0.08 19.14 11.03
C SER A 72 0.58 20.43 11.47
N LEU A 73 -0.18 21.52 11.65
CA LEU A 73 0.34 22.77 12.18
C LEU A 73 0.79 22.62 13.64
N SER A 74 -0.06 22.04 14.49
CA SER A 74 0.29 21.77 15.88
C SER A 74 1.51 20.83 15.98
N ALA A 75 1.57 19.82 15.12
CA ALA A 75 2.72 18.91 15.02
C ALA A 75 4.02 19.64 14.62
N ALA A 76 3.95 20.51 13.61
CA ALA A 76 5.09 21.28 13.14
C ALA A 76 5.62 22.23 14.22
N GLN A 77 4.73 22.83 15.01
CA GLN A 77 5.10 23.68 16.15
C GLN A 77 5.86 22.88 17.22
N ALA A 78 5.35 21.70 17.58
CA ALA A 78 6.01 20.82 18.54
C ALA A 78 7.41 20.39 18.08
N LEU A 79 7.57 20.02 16.80
CA LEU A 79 8.89 19.64 16.25
C LEU A 79 9.87 20.81 16.23
N ARG A 80 9.41 22.02 15.89
CA ARG A 80 10.27 23.22 15.96
C ARG A 80 10.75 23.51 17.37
N GLN A 81 9.89 23.33 18.39
CA GLN A 81 10.27 23.47 19.79
C GLN A 81 11.31 22.42 20.23
N GLN A 82 11.37 21.27 19.55
CA GLN A 82 12.37 20.22 19.77
C GLN A 82 13.67 20.42 18.97
N GLY A 83 13.75 21.50 18.16
CA GLY A 83 14.95 21.88 17.40
C GLY A 83 14.99 21.38 15.95
N PHE A 84 13.85 20.99 15.37
CA PHE A 84 13.76 20.79 13.92
C PHE A 84 13.55 22.14 13.23
N GLU A 85 14.55 22.64 12.50
CA GLU A 85 14.52 23.99 11.93
C GLU A 85 13.72 24.06 10.62
N GLN A 86 13.72 22.98 9.84
CA GLN A 86 13.12 22.93 8.50
C GLN A 86 11.84 22.10 8.46
N VAL A 87 10.84 22.48 9.26
CA VAL A 87 9.52 21.82 9.30
C VAL A 87 8.45 22.75 8.74
N CYS A 88 7.65 22.23 7.81
CA CYS A 88 6.47 22.90 7.28
C CYS A 88 5.20 22.06 7.46
N SER A 89 4.09 22.69 7.86
CA SER A 89 2.74 22.16 7.73
C SER A 89 2.14 22.54 6.37
N VAL A 90 1.61 21.55 5.65
CA VAL A 90 0.90 21.78 4.39
C VAL A 90 -0.46 22.42 4.66
N ALA A 91 -0.62 23.68 4.24
CA ALA A 91 -1.84 24.44 4.43
C ALA A 91 -3.03 23.78 3.71
N GLY A 92 -4.17 23.67 4.40
CA GLY A 92 -5.36 22.98 3.89
C GLY A 92 -5.25 21.45 3.83
N GLY A 93 -4.09 20.89 4.18
CA GLY A 93 -3.86 19.46 4.31
C GLY A 93 -4.16 18.65 3.04
N HIS A 94 -4.60 17.42 3.24
CA HIS A 94 -4.98 16.48 2.21
C HIS A 94 -6.13 16.97 1.33
N HIS A 95 -7.10 17.69 1.89
CA HIS A 95 -8.21 18.25 1.12
C HIS A 95 -7.71 19.25 0.07
N ALA A 96 -6.80 20.14 0.45
CA ALA A 96 -6.20 21.09 -0.49
C ALA A 96 -5.30 20.38 -1.51
N TRP A 97 -4.57 19.33 -1.10
CA TRP A 97 -3.75 18.51 -2.02
C TRP A 97 -4.61 17.85 -3.11
N GLN A 98 -5.76 17.30 -2.73
CA GLN A 98 -6.74 16.74 -3.66
C GLN A 98 -7.37 17.80 -4.56
N ALA A 99 -7.79 18.94 -3.99
CA ALA A 99 -8.37 20.03 -4.76
C ALA A 99 -7.41 20.60 -5.79
N ALA A 100 -6.11 20.64 -5.49
CA ALA A 100 -5.04 21.02 -6.41
C ALA A 100 -4.68 19.93 -7.43
N GLN A 101 -5.35 18.77 -7.40
CA GLN A 101 -5.14 17.63 -8.30
C GLN A 101 -3.67 17.16 -8.35
N LEU A 102 -2.97 17.28 -7.23
CA LEU A 102 -1.59 16.82 -7.10
C LEU A 102 -1.51 15.29 -7.08
N PRO A 103 -0.34 14.69 -7.35
CA PRO A 103 -0.19 13.24 -7.39
C PRO A 103 -0.66 12.57 -6.11
N MET A 104 -1.59 11.63 -6.27
CA MET A 104 -2.20 10.84 -5.21
C MET A 104 -1.90 9.36 -5.43
N GLN A 105 -1.70 8.62 -4.35
CA GLN A 105 -1.65 7.17 -4.35
C GLN A 105 -2.84 6.63 -3.57
N ILE A 106 -3.40 5.54 -4.08
CA ILE A 106 -4.40 4.75 -3.40
C ILE A 106 -3.76 3.38 -3.20
N ASP A 107 -3.93 2.79 -2.03
CA ASP A 107 -3.46 1.44 -1.81
C ASP A 107 -4.28 0.48 -2.67
N ALA A 108 -3.64 -0.22 -3.61
CA ALA A 108 -4.31 -1.17 -4.51
C ALA A 108 -5.18 -2.22 -3.81
N ALA A 109 -4.98 -2.43 -2.50
CA ALA A 109 -5.87 -3.23 -1.65
C ALA A 109 -7.26 -2.61 -1.42
N THR A 110 -7.57 -1.42 -1.94
CA THR A 110 -8.85 -0.72 -1.75
C THR A 110 -9.73 -0.66 -3.01
N GLU A 111 -9.38 -1.42 -4.07
CA GLU A 111 -10.30 -1.67 -5.17
C GLU A 111 -11.62 -2.28 -4.63
N PRO A 112 -12.82 -1.77 -4.99
CA PRO A 112 -14.08 -2.19 -4.39
C PRO A 112 -14.32 -3.71 -4.48
N ALA A 113 -13.96 -4.31 -5.62
CA ALA A 113 -14.08 -5.75 -5.85
C ALA A 113 -13.11 -6.58 -4.97
N ALA A 114 -11.91 -6.06 -4.71
CA ALA A 114 -10.94 -6.71 -3.81
C ALA A 114 -11.36 -6.54 -2.34
N THR A 115 -11.96 -5.40 -2.01
CA THR A 115 -12.46 -5.09 -0.67
C THR A 115 -13.54 -6.06 -0.21
N GLU A 116 -14.53 -6.33 -1.06
CA GLU A 116 -15.58 -7.30 -0.75
C GLU A 116 -15.01 -8.72 -0.65
N ARG A 117 -14.25 -9.14 -1.66
CA ARG A 117 -13.70 -10.51 -1.80
C ARG A 117 -12.77 -10.90 -0.66
N TYR A 118 -11.91 -10.00 -0.18
CA TYR A 118 -10.89 -10.30 0.83
C TYR A 118 -11.20 -9.75 2.23
N SER A 119 -12.40 -9.20 2.43
CA SER A 119 -12.85 -8.59 3.70
C SER A 119 -12.62 -9.48 4.94
N ARG A 120 -12.75 -10.81 4.79
CA ARG A 120 -12.53 -11.77 5.88
C ARG A 120 -11.05 -11.99 6.19
N HIS A 121 -10.17 -11.92 5.18
CA HIS A 121 -8.73 -12.07 5.38
C HIS A 121 -8.14 -10.86 6.11
N TRP A 122 -8.64 -9.65 5.85
CA TRP A 122 -8.20 -8.44 6.54
C TRP A 122 -8.47 -8.42 8.05
N ARG A 123 -9.45 -9.21 8.50
CA ARG A 123 -9.80 -9.32 9.92
C ARG A 123 -8.84 -10.22 10.69
N LEU A 124 -8.02 -11.01 9.99
CA LEU A 124 -7.00 -11.85 10.61
C LEU A 124 -5.84 -10.95 11.07
N PRO A 125 -5.48 -10.94 12.37
CA PRO A 125 -4.40 -10.09 12.89
C PRO A 125 -3.06 -10.30 12.17
N GLU A 126 -2.77 -11.52 11.75
CA GLU A 126 -1.52 -11.92 11.09
C GLU A 126 -1.43 -11.45 9.63
N VAL A 127 -2.57 -11.18 9.00
CA VAL A 127 -2.64 -10.73 7.60
C VAL A 127 -2.94 -9.23 7.55
N GLY A 128 -4.08 -8.82 8.11
CA GLY A 128 -4.52 -7.44 8.06
C GLY A 128 -4.66 -6.90 6.62
N VAL A 129 -4.80 -5.58 6.52
CA VAL A 129 -4.81 -4.90 5.21
C VAL A 129 -3.41 -4.94 4.56
N ALA A 130 -2.36 -4.79 5.36
CA ALA A 130 -0.98 -4.76 4.87
C ALA A 130 -0.55 -6.10 4.27
N GLY A 131 -0.83 -7.23 4.92
CA GLY A 131 -0.52 -8.56 4.40
C GLY A 131 -1.35 -8.90 3.16
N GLN A 132 -2.65 -8.53 3.12
CA GLN A 132 -3.43 -8.73 1.89
C GLN A 132 -2.88 -7.91 0.73
N ARG A 133 -2.42 -6.68 0.98
CA ARG A 133 -1.73 -5.87 -0.03
C ARG A 133 -0.47 -6.57 -0.53
N GLN A 134 0.34 -7.11 0.37
CA GLN A 134 1.55 -7.85 -0.01
C GLN A 134 1.20 -9.05 -0.91
N LEU A 135 0.15 -9.82 -0.59
CA LEU A 135 -0.34 -10.91 -1.44
C LEU A 135 -0.75 -10.41 -2.82
N LEU A 136 -1.55 -9.34 -2.90
CA LEU A 136 -1.98 -8.74 -4.18
C LEU A 136 -0.83 -8.21 -5.04
N GLN A 137 0.31 -7.88 -4.43
CA GLN A 137 1.52 -7.46 -5.15
C GLN A 137 2.52 -8.61 -5.38
N ALA A 138 2.29 -9.77 -4.75
CA ALA A 138 3.19 -10.89 -4.80
C ALA A 138 3.20 -11.54 -6.19
N ARG A 139 4.38 -12.02 -6.57
CA ARG A 139 4.64 -12.77 -7.80
C ARG A 139 5.19 -14.13 -7.41
N MET A 140 4.46 -15.18 -7.74
CA MET A 140 4.82 -16.55 -7.38
C MET A 140 4.91 -17.42 -8.63
N LEU A 141 5.92 -18.30 -8.65
CA LEU A 141 6.06 -19.35 -9.65
C LEU A 141 5.67 -20.68 -9.00
N LEU A 142 4.70 -21.36 -9.58
CA LEU A 142 4.29 -22.71 -9.22
C LEU A 142 4.79 -23.68 -10.29
N VAL A 143 5.66 -24.60 -9.89
CA VAL A 143 6.18 -25.66 -10.76
C VAL A 143 5.39 -26.94 -10.50
N GLY A 144 4.64 -27.35 -11.50
CA GLY A 144 3.68 -28.45 -11.45
C GLY A 144 2.27 -27.99 -11.10
N ALA A 145 1.29 -28.41 -11.90
CA ALA A 145 -0.14 -28.33 -11.69
C ALA A 145 -0.77 -29.70 -11.38
N GLY A 146 0.07 -30.67 -10.98
CA GLY A 146 -0.35 -32.01 -10.57
C GLY A 146 -1.00 -32.07 -9.17
N GLY A 147 -0.85 -33.20 -8.47
CA GLY A 147 -1.61 -33.47 -7.24
C GLY A 147 -1.33 -32.49 -6.08
N LEU A 148 -0.11 -31.95 -5.99
CA LEU A 148 0.25 -30.91 -5.01
C LEU A 148 -0.01 -29.51 -5.55
N GLY A 149 0.34 -29.29 -6.82
CA GLY A 149 0.18 -27.99 -7.47
C GLY A 149 -1.26 -27.54 -7.54
N SER A 150 -2.17 -28.47 -7.81
CA SER A 150 -3.61 -28.21 -7.93
C SER A 150 -4.23 -27.52 -6.70
N PRO A 151 -4.16 -28.06 -5.48
CA PRO A 151 -4.69 -27.38 -4.30
C PRO A 151 -3.90 -26.09 -3.98
N ILE A 152 -2.57 -26.08 -4.16
CA ILE A 152 -1.76 -24.90 -3.92
C ILE A 152 -2.19 -23.73 -4.81
N ALA A 153 -2.38 -23.97 -6.11
CA ALA A 153 -2.83 -22.96 -7.06
C ALA A 153 -4.18 -22.37 -6.66
N LEU A 154 -5.15 -23.23 -6.30
CA LEU A 154 -6.47 -22.80 -5.83
C LEU A 154 -6.37 -21.90 -4.60
N TYR A 155 -5.58 -22.28 -3.59
CA TYR A 155 -5.45 -21.49 -2.38
C TYR A 155 -4.67 -20.19 -2.58
N LEU A 156 -3.62 -20.19 -3.40
CA LEU A 156 -2.86 -18.96 -3.71
C LEU A 156 -3.73 -17.96 -4.49
N ALA A 157 -4.50 -18.43 -5.48
CA ALA A 157 -5.44 -17.60 -6.22
C ALA A 157 -6.55 -17.06 -5.29
N ALA A 158 -7.15 -17.92 -4.45
CA ALA A 158 -8.17 -17.52 -3.50
C ALA A 158 -7.65 -16.55 -2.42
N ALA A 159 -6.39 -16.71 -1.99
CA ALA A 159 -5.72 -15.79 -1.09
C ALA A 159 -5.43 -14.41 -1.73
N GLY A 160 -5.54 -14.31 -3.06
CA GLY A 160 -5.33 -13.06 -3.79
C GLY A 160 -3.88 -12.78 -4.13
N VAL A 161 -3.07 -13.82 -4.42
CA VAL A 161 -1.75 -13.61 -5.02
C VAL A 161 -1.91 -12.91 -6.38
N GLY A 162 -1.30 -11.74 -6.54
CA GLY A 162 -1.51 -10.88 -7.71
C GLY A 162 -1.03 -11.48 -9.02
N HIS A 163 0.07 -12.22 -8.98
CA HIS A 163 0.62 -12.90 -10.15
C HIS A 163 1.06 -14.32 -9.81
N LEU A 164 0.26 -15.30 -10.21
CA LEU A 164 0.60 -16.72 -10.13
C LEU A 164 0.99 -17.24 -11.52
N ARG A 165 2.25 -17.62 -11.70
CA ARG A 165 2.73 -18.26 -12.93
C ARG A 165 2.81 -19.76 -12.71
N ILE A 166 2.18 -20.55 -13.57
CA ILE A 166 2.17 -22.01 -13.49
C ILE A 166 3.02 -22.57 -14.63
N VAL A 167 3.89 -23.54 -14.32
CA VAL A 167 4.70 -24.27 -15.29
C VAL A 167 4.46 -25.76 -15.11
N ASP A 168 3.96 -26.42 -16.14
CA ASP A 168 3.76 -27.87 -16.19
C ASP A 168 3.78 -28.28 -17.67
N ASP A 169 4.49 -29.34 -18.03
CA ASP A 169 4.63 -29.82 -19.41
C ASP A 169 3.65 -30.96 -19.75
N ASP A 170 2.94 -31.48 -18.75
CA ASP A 170 2.03 -32.59 -18.92
C ASP A 170 0.67 -32.17 -19.49
N ARG A 171 -0.06 -33.18 -19.94
CA ARG A 171 -1.48 -33.12 -20.27
C ARG A 171 -2.33 -33.76 -19.18
N ILE A 172 -3.61 -33.45 -19.20
CA ILE A 172 -4.58 -34.01 -18.24
C ILE A 172 -4.90 -35.45 -18.62
N GLU A 173 -4.86 -36.33 -17.63
CA GLU A 173 -5.29 -37.72 -17.74
C GLU A 173 -6.40 -38.01 -16.73
N ARG A 174 -7.41 -38.77 -17.18
CA ARG A 174 -8.58 -39.13 -16.36
C ARG A 174 -8.18 -39.85 -15.06
N SER A 175 -7.16 -40.69 -15.10
CA SER A 175 -6.59 -41.45 -13.96
C SER A 175 -5.94 -40.58 -12.87
N ASN A 176 -5.79 -39.28 -13.11
CA ASN A 176 -5.17 -38.34 -12.19
C ASN A 176 -6.17 -37.36 -11.54
N LEU A 177 -7.41 -37.30 -12.02
CA LEU A 177 -8.41 -36.32 -11.59
C LEU A 177 -8.83 -36.46 -10.11
N GLN A 178 -8.70 -37.64 -9.51
CA GLN A 178 -9.00 -37.87 -8.09
C GLN A 178 -8.10 -37.08 -7.12
N ARG A 179 -6.97 -36.54 -7.60
CA ARG A 179 -6.04 -35.72 -6.81
C ARG A 179 -5.66 -34.39 -7.45
N GLN A 180 -5.95 -34.20 -8.73
CA GLN A 180 -5.67 -32.97 -9.48
C GLN A 180 -6.95 -32.14 -9.64
N ILE A 181 -7.49 -31.69 -8.51
CA ILE A 181 -8.83 -31.09 -8.37
C ILE A 181 -9.06 -29.76 -9.09
N ILE A 182 -8.02 -29.14 -9.63
CA ILE A 182 -8.09 -27.90 -10.43
C ILE A 182 -8.52 -28.20 -11.86
N HIS A 183 -8.36 -29.45 -12.32
CA HIS A 183 -8.75 -29.90 -13.65
C HIS A 183 -10.13 -30.55 -13.65
N ARG A 184 -10.78 -30.55 -14.80
CA ARG A 184 -12.12 -31.14 -14.98
C ARG A 184 -12.07 -32.31 -15.96
N ASP A 185 -13.04 -33.21 -15.86
CA ASP A 185 -13.16 -34.36 -16.77
C ASP A 185 -13.29 -33.92 -18.25
N ALA A 186 -13.93 -32.77 -18.49
CA ALA A 186 -14.07 -32.17 -19.81
C ALA A 186 -12.74 -31.68 -20.42
N ASP A 187 -11.70 -31.49 -19.61
CA ASP A 187 -10.41 -30.92 -20.01
C ASP A 187 -9.35 -32.02 -20.28
N VAL A 188 -9.73 -33.31 -20.23
CA VAL A 188 -8.81 -34.45 -20.48
C VAL A 188 -8.13 -34.32 -21.86
N GLY A 189 -6.81 -34.50 -21.89
CA GLY A 189 -5.96 -34.34 -23.08
C GLY A 189 -5.44 -32.91 -23.32
N LEU A 190 -6.02 -31.89 -22.67
CA LEU A 190 -5.48 -30.53 -22.69
C LEU A 190 -4.21 -30.43 -21.85
N SER A 191 -3.39 -29.40 -22.13
CA SER A 191 -2.26 -29.06 -21.26
C SER A 191 -2.75 -28.69 -19.88
N LYS A 192 -2.06 -29.18 -18.84
CA LYS A 192 -2.41 -28.83 -17.45
C LYS A 192 -2.32 -27.33 -17.19
N VAL A 193 -1.34 -26.64 -17.78
CA VAL A 193 -1.20 -25.18 -17.65
C VAL A 193 -2.41 -24.45 -18.21
N VAL A 194 -2.92 -24.87 -19.37
CA VAL A 194 -4.09 -24.25 -20.01
C VAL A 194 -5.36 -24.48 -19.19
N SER A 195 -5.54 -25.68 -18.64
CA SER A 195 -6.71 -26.00 -17.81
C SER A 195 -6.68 -25.34 -16.44
N ALA A 196 -5.50 -25.11 -15.86
CA ALA A 196 -5.34 -24.50 -14.54
C ALA A 196 -5.43 -22.96 -14.55
N ALA A 197 -5.42 -22.33 -15.72
CA ALA A 197 -5.51 -20.88 -15.91
C ALA A 197 -6.96 -20.40 -15.96
#